data_AF-W4ARQ3-F1
#
_entry.id   AF-W4ARQ3-F1
#
_cell.length_a   1.000
_cell.length_b   1.000
_cell.length_c   1.000
_cell.angle_alpha   90.00
_cell.angle_beta   90.00
_cell.angle_gamma   90.00
#
_symmetry.space_group_name_H-M   'P 1'
#
loop_
_entity.id
_entity.type
_entity.pdbx_description
1 polymer ?
#
loop_
_entity_poly.entity_id
_entity_poly.type
_entity_poly.pdbx_seq_one_letter_code
_entity_poly.pdbx_strand_id
1 'polypeptide(L)'
;MVKWHFIIKNLMNINMSFNRDYPLEHLFISEDVRGLSEYSKRIRNDVMEYVINLCKKAIYGNDDSFDELKFYTDFLNLVEIDVPSYELIELIKFIVNQDNNINYEKLNLVINMLNQNSKNNSNYYSHDIDMLIKKLNEIEAGKLQAYEYQNVLQDAFEVIFSDQLFRKRSEVKVNEGRKRIDVVFSNESKHGFFYRLKNDYNIFCPNIVIECKNYNDDLANSEVDQLIGRLNKHIGNFGILAARKITDDKLLIQRLKDALRDDKYIIYIVDQDIIKLLELKKSGLDREINDYMNSKFEEIIL
;
A
#
# COMPACT_ATOMS: atom_id res chain seq x y z
N MET A 1 -11.61 -13.42 29.05
CA MET A 1 -11.49 -14.37 27.92
C MET A 1 -12.83 -14.96 27.46
N VAL A 2 -13.59 -15.71 28.27
CA VAL A 2 -14.88 -16.34 27.86
C VAL A 2 -15.90 -15.34 27.27
N LYS A 3 -15.89 -14.08 27.73
CA LYS A 3 -16.79 -13.03 27.23
C LYS A 3 -16.58 -12.69 25.73
N TRP A 4 -15.34 -12.61 25.26
CA TRP A 4 -15.07 -12.21 23.86
C TRP A 4 -15.36 -13.32 22.87
N HIS A 5 -15.00 -14.57 23.22
CA HIS A 5 -15.42 -15.75 22.45
C HIS A 5 -16.92 -15.80 22.27
N PHE A 6 -17.67 -15.60 23.36
CA PHE A 6 -19.13 -15.58 23.32
C PHE A 6 -19.67 -14.43 22.44
N ILE A 7 -19.10 -13.22 22.55
CA ILE A 7 -19.56 -12.06 21.77
C ILE A 7 -19.27 -12.25 20.28
N ILE A 8 -18.03 -12.58 19.90
CA ILE A 8 -17.63 -12.76 18.49
C ILE A 8 -18.44 -13.90 17.84
N LYS A 9 -18.57 -15.03 18.55
CA LYS A 9 -19.34 -16.19 18.06
C LYS A 9 -20.81 -15.86 17.83
N ASN A 10 -21.45 -15.12 18.74
CA ASN A 10 -22.85 -14.74 18.56
C ASN A 10 -23.01 -13.68 17.47
N LEU A 11 -22.10 -12.71 17.36
CA LEU A 11 -22.19 -11.67 16.33
C LEU A 11 -21.97 -12.23 14.92
N MET A 12 -21.05 -13.18 14.73
CA MET A 12 -20.86 -13.87 13.45
C MET A 12 -22.08 -14.72 13.04
N ASN A 13 -22.77 -15.33 14.01
CA ASN A 13 -23.98 -16.12 13.75
C ASN A 13 -25.20 -15.28 13.36
N ILE A 14 -25.21 -13.97 13.67
CA ILE A 14 -26.37 -13.10 13.45
C ILE A 14 -26.48 -12.64 11.98
N ASN A 15 -25.41 -12.66 11.15
CA ASN A 15 -25.52 -12.23 9.75
C ASN A 15 -24.36 -12.71 8.85
N MET A 16 -24.56 -13.82 8.13
CA MET A 16 -23.71 -14.19 6.97
C MET A 16 -24.19 -13.57 5.64
N SER A 17 -25.26 -12.77 5.65
CA SER A 17 -25.97 -12.34 4.43
C SER A 17 -25.94 -10.84 4.11
N PHE A 18 -25.23 -10.01 4.89
CA PHE A 18 -25.13 -8.57 4.63
C PHE A 18 -23.67 -8.17 4.39
N ASN A 19 -23.34 -7.93 3.12
CA ASN A 19 -22.05 -7.40 2.70
C ASN A 19 -21.96 -5.91 3.08
N ARG A 20 -20.96 -5.57 3.91
CA ARG A 20 -20.37 -4.22 4.14
C ARG A 20 -20.88 -3.31 5.26
N ASP A 21 -21.71 -3.77 6.19
CA ASP A 21 -22.03 -3.02 7.42
C ASP A 21 -21.88 -3.96 8.63
N TYR A 22 -20.65 -4.32 8.99
CA TYR A 22 -20.41 -5.19 10.14
C TYR A 22 -20.20 -4.35 11.42
N PRO A 23 -21.08 -4.46 12.44
CA PRO A 23 -20.79 -3.95 13.79
C PRO A 23 -19.47 -4.47 14.36
N LEU A 24 -19.02 -5.63 13.87
CA LEU A 24 -17.71 -6.22 14.17
C LEU A 24 -16.57 -5.43 13.53
N GLU A 25 -16.67 -5.00 12.27
CA GLU A 25 -15.64 -4.14 11.67
C GLU A 25 -15.47 -2.86 12.47
N HIS A 26 -16.56 -2.20 12.89
CA HIS A 26 -16.51 -0.97 13.71
C HIS A 26 -15.92 -1.16 15.12
N LEU A 27 -15.95 -2.38 15.67
CA LEU A 27 -15.28 -2.67 16.94
C LEU A 27 -13.76 -2.67 16.78
N PHE A 28 -13.28 -3.12 15.62
CA PHE A 28 -11.86 -3.28 15.36
C PHE A 28 -11.29 -2.13 14.53
N ILE A 29 -12.06 -1.46 13.68
CA ILE A 29 -11.67 -0.38 12.77
C ILE A 29 -12.42 0.89 13.22
N SER A 30 -11.73 2.03 13.28
CA SER A 30 -12.39 3.28 13.66
C SER A 30 -13.08 3.89 12.44
N GLU A 31 -14.33 4.35 12.62
CA GLU A 31 -15.07 5.14 11.61
C GLU A 31 -14.44 6.50 11.30
N ASP A 32 -13.49 6.98 12.13
CA ASP A 32 -13.06 8.38 12.12
C ASP A 32 -11.55 8.53 11.85
N VAL A 33 -11.20 9.53 11.03
CA VAL A 33 -9.97 9.65 10.20
C VAL A 33 -8.69 10.01 11.00
N ARG A 34 -8.55 9.55 12.26
CA ARG A 34 -7.36 9.84 13.10
C ARG A 34 -6.70 8.60 13.72
N GLY A 35 -7.29 7.43 13.55
CA GLY A 35 -6.77 6.15 14.04
C GLY A 35 -7.72 5.43 14.99
N LEU A 36 -7.31 4.25 15.46
CA LEU A 36 -8.12 3.40 16.33
C LEU A 36 -8.45 4.09 17.67
N SER A 37 -9.70 3.97 18.13
CA SER A 37 -10.09 4.37 19.49
C SER A 37 -9.34 3.53 20.53
N GLU A 38 -9.11 4.06 21.74
CA GLU A 38 -8.50 3.27 22.84
C GLU A 38 -9.31 2.00 23.16
N TYR A 39 -10.62 2.05 22.98
CA TYR A 39 -11.49 0.88 23.12
C TYR A 39 -11.21 -0.18 22.05
N SER A 40 -11.12 0.23 20.78
CA SER A 40 -10.79 -0.67 19.65
C SER A 40 -9.39 -1.25 19.77
N LYS A 41 -8.40 -0.45 20.21
CA LYS A 41 -7.04 -0.92 20.48
C LYS A 41 -7.02 -1.99 21.56
N ARG A 42 -7.74 -1.76 22.67
CA ARG A 42 -7.83 -2.74 23.77
C ARG A 42 -8.47 -4.04 23.30
N ILE A 43 -9.58 -3.96 22.55
CA ILE A 43 -10.23 -5.16 22.00
C ILE A 43 -9.29 -5.93 21.07
N ARG A 44 -8.59 -5.23 20.16
CA ARG A 44 -7.60 -5.86 19.28
C ARG A 44 -6.54 -6.60 20.08
N ASN A 45 -5.96 -5.95 21.09
CA ASN A 45 -4.94 -6.58 21.94
C ASN A 45 -5.49 -7.82 22.66
N ASP A 46 -6.66 -7.73 23.28
CA ASP A 46 -7.30 -8.85 23.99
C ASP A 46 -7.54 -10.05 23.05
N VAL A 47 -7.98 -9.79 21.81
CA VAL A 47 -8.24 -10.82 20.81
C VAL A 47 -6.95 -11.42 20.29
N MET A 48 -5.93 -10.60 20.00
CA MET A 48 -4.63 -11.08 19.54
C MET A 48 -3.94 -11.94 20.60
N GLU A 49 -3.92 -11.49 21.86
CA GLU A 49 -3.40 -12.28 22.97
C GLU A 49 -4.13 -13.63 23.09
N TYR A 50 -5.45 -13.64 22.88
CA TYR A 50 -6.24 -14.86 22.88
C TYR A 50 -5.85 -15.81 21.74
N VAL A 51 -5.71 -15.29 20.52
CA VAL A 51 -5.27 -16.06 19.34
C VAL A 51 -3.89 -16.67 19.59
N ILE A 52 -2.94 -15.90 20.12
CA ILE A 52 -1.61 -16.42 20.48
C ILE A 52 -1.69 -17.52 21.53
N ASN A 53 -2.56 -17.37 22.53
CA ASN A 53 -2.78 -18.42 23.53
C ASN A 53 -3.42 -19.68 22.92
N LEU A 54 -4.32 -19.54 21.95
CA LEU A 54 -4.86 -20.68 21.18
C LEU A 54 -3.77 -21.35 20.35
N CYS A 55 -2.88 -20.60 19.70
CA CYS A 55 -1.73 -21.16 18.98
C CYS A 55 -0.87 -22.02 19.91
N LYS A 56 -0.53 -21.50 21.10
CA LYS A 56 0.25 -22.26 22.11
C LYS A 56 -0.49 -23.55 22.51
N LYS A 57 -1.79 -23.47 22.77
CA LYS A 57 -2.61 -24.65 23.12
C LYS A 57 -2.74 -25.64 21.96
N ALA A 58 -2.88 -25.18 20.72
CA ALA A 58 -2.97 -26.04 19.55
C ALA A 58 -1.64 -26.77 19.28
N ILE A 59 -0.50 -26.11 19.51
CA ILE A 59 0.83 -26.73 19.33
C ILE A 59 1.11 -27.79 20.42
N TYR A 60 0.84 -27.46 21.69
CA TYR A 60 1.28 -28.27 22.83
C TYR A 60 0.16 -29.02 23.58
N GLY A 61 -1.10 -28.82 23.20
CA GLY A 61 -2.28 -29.40 23.85
C GLY A 61 -3.10 -30.34 22.95
N ASN A 62 -4.37 -30.53 23.32
CA ASN A 62 -5.29 -31.45 22.64
C ASN A 62 -5.94 -30.81 21.40
N ASP A 63 -6.43 -31.66 20.49
CA ASP A 63 -6.85 -31.28 19.14
C ASP A 63 -8.05 -30.31 19.09
N ASP A 64 -8.88 -30.24 20.14
CA ASP A 64 -10.03 -29.32 20.25
C ASP A 64 -9.64 -27.83 20.08
N SER A 65 -8.37 -27.48 20.33
CA SER A 65 -7.88 -26.10 20.18
C SER A 65 -7.75 -25.66 18.72
N PHE A 66 -7.70 -26.59 17.77
CA PHE A 66 -7.59 -26.27 16.34
C PHE A 66 -8.90 -25.71 15.76
N ASP A 67 -10.05 -26.26 16.16
CA ASP A 67 -11.34 -25.77 15.68
C ASP A 67 -11.62 -24.35 16.18
N GLU A 68 -11.27 -24.08 17.44
CA GLU A 68 -11.39 -22.73 17.99
C GLU A 68 -10.39 -21.78 17.33
N LEU A 69 -9.13 -22.18 17.16
CA LEU A 69 -8.14 -21.37 16.44
C LEU A 69 -8.60 -21.05 15.03
N LYS A 70 -9.12 -22.04 14.30
CA LYS A 70 -9.64 -21.87 12.95
C LYS A 70 -10.79 -20.86 12.90
N PHE A 71 -11.74 -20.94 13.83
CA PHE A 71 -12.83 -19.96 13.93
C PHE A 71 -12.30 -18.52 14.06
N TYR A 72 -11.28 -18.30 14.90
CA TYR A 72 -10.70 -16.96 15.05
C TYR A 72 -9.87 -16.53 13.86
N THR A 73 -9.10 -17.42 13.23
CA THR A 73 -8.38 -17.07 12.00
C THR A 73 -9.35 -16.75 10.87
N ASP A 74 -10.45 -17.50 10.72
CA ASP A 74 -11.52 -17.21 9.75
C ASP A 74 -12.20 -15.86 10.03
N PHE A 75 -12.40 -15.51 11.31
CA PHE A 75 -12.90 -14.19 11.70
C PHE A 75 -11.89 -13.07 11.35
N LEU A 76 -10.61 -13.23 11.69
CA LEU A 76 -9.57 -12.26 11.37
C LEU A 76 -9.42 -12.04 9.86
N ASN A 77 -9.57 -13.12 9.07
CA ASN A 77 -9.68 -13.06 7.63
C ASN A 77 -10.87 -12.19 7.18
N LEU A 78 -12.06 -12.44 7.73
CA LEU A 78 -13.29 -11.74 7.35
C LEU A 78 -13.18 -10.22 7.58
N VAL A 79 -12.49 -9.80 8.65
CA VAL A 79 -12.32 -8.37 8.98
C VAL A 79 -11.00 -7.77 8.49
N GLU A 80 -10.24 -8.49 7.66
CA GLU A 80 -8.98 -8.04 7.04
C GLU A 80 -7.92 -7.58 8.07
N ILE A 81 -7.80 -8.28 9.20
CA ILE A 81 -6.80 -7.96 10.24
C ILE A 81 -5.77 -9.08 10.36
N ASP A 82 -4.53 -8.75 10.04
CA ASP A 82 -3.39 -9.63 10.28
C ASP A 82 -3.00 -9.68 11.75
N VAL A 83 -2.37 -10.79 12.15
CA VAL A 83 -1.74 -10.91 13.46
C VAL A 83 -0.47 -10.05 13.48
N PRO A 84 -0.35 -9.06 14.39
CA PRO A 84 0.80 -8.17 14.43
C PRO A 84 2.13 -8.91 14.65
N SER A 85 3.22 -8.40 14.06
CA SER A 85 4.54 -9.04 14.16
C SER A 85 5.04 -9.21 15.60
N TYR A 86 4.70 -8.29 16.52
CA TYR A 86 5.14 -8.39 17.91
C TYR A 86 4.50 -9.58 18.64
N GLU A 87 3.25 -9.92 18.33
CA GLU A 87 2.55 -11.09 18.86
C GLU A 87 3.16 -12.40 18.34
N LEU A 88 3.51 -12.42 17.04
CA LEU A 88 4.22 -13.56 16.44
C LEU A 88 5.60 -13.76 17.08
N ILE A 89 6.32 -12.67 17.38
CA ILE A 89 7.60 -12.74 18.09
C ILE A 89 7.41 -13.37 19.48
N GLU A 90 6.37 -13.00 20.21
CA GLU A 90 6.07 -13.60 21.53
C GLU A 90 5.72 -15.08 21.43
N LEU A 91 4.98 -15.50 20.39
CA LEU A 91 4.73 -16.91 20.11
C LEU A 91 6.04 -17.66 19.80
N ILE A 92 6.90 -17.11 18.96
CA ILE A 92 8.19 -17.71 18.60
C ILE A 92 9.08 -17.87 19.83
N LYS A 93 9.23 -16.81 20.64
CA LYS A 93 10.00 -16.87 21.90
C LYS A 93 9.46 -17.98 22.81
N PHE A 94 8.14 -18.08 22.94
CA PHE A 94 7.53 -19.14 23.72
C PHE A 94 7.87 -20.53 23.17
N ILE A 95 7.79 -20.73 21.85
CA ILE A 95 8.11 -22.01 21.21
C ILE A 95 9.57 -22.39 21.44
N VAL A 96 10.50 -21.46 21.20
CA VAL A 96 11.94 -21.67 21.40
C VAL A 96 12.24 -22.04 22.87
N ASN A 97 11.58 -21.40 23.83
CA ASN A 97 11.79 -21.72 25.25
C ASN A 97 11.24 -23.11 25.68
N GLN A 98 10.47 -23.79 24.83
CA GLN A 98 9.91 -25.14 25.10
C GLN A 98 10.70 -26.27 24.41
N ASP A 99 11.94 -25.97 23.97
CA ASP A 99 12.93 -26.67 23.12
C ASP A 99 12.87 -28.20 22.95
N ASN A 100 12.26 -28.98 23.85
CA ASN A 100 12.23 -30.45 23.81
C ASN A 100 10.85 -31.09 23.57
N ASN A 101 9.76 -30.31 23.39
CA ASN A 101 8.40 -30.88 23.28
C ASN A 101 7.57 -30.33 22.10
N ILE A 102 8.24 -29.81 21.07
CA ILE A 102 7.59 -29.20 19.90
C ILE A 102 7.03 -30.29 18.99
N ASN A 103 5.70 -30.28 18.79
CA ASN A 103 5.08 -31.05 17.72
C ASN A 103 5.12 -30.24 16.41
N TYR A 104 6.05 -30.58 15.52
CA TYR A 104 6.28 -29.87 14.25
C TYR A 104 5.10 -29.95 13.28
N GLU A 105 4.31 -31.03 13.28
CA GLU A 105 3.11 -31.13 12.43
C GLU A 105 2.06 -30.13 12.88
N LYS A 106 1.79 -30.09 14.20
CA LYS A 106 0.85 -29.13 14.80
C LYS A 106 1.32 -27.68 14.61
N LEU A 107 2.62 -27.43 14.75
CA LEU A 107 3.21 -26.13 14.46
C LEU A 107 2.97 -25.70 13.01
N ASN A 108 3.21 -26.59 12.04
CA ASN A 108 2.96 -26.30 10.63
C ASN A 108 1.47 -26.00 10.35
N LEU A 109 0.55 -26.73 10.99
CA LEU A 109 -0.88 -26.44 10.87
C LEU A 109 -1.24 -25.06 11.40
N VAL A 110 -0.74 -24.69 12.59
CA VAL A 110 -0.96 -23.36 13.17
C VAL A 110 -0.38 -22.26 12.28
N ILE A 111 0.85 -22.43 11.80
CA ILE A 111 1.50 -21.48 10.88
C ILE A 111 0.65 -21.33 9.61
N ASN A 112 0.14 -22.42 9.06
CA ASN A 112 -0.73 -22.37 7.87
C ASN A 112 -2.04 -21.63 8.14
N MET A 113 -2.68 -21.83 9.29
CA MET A 113 -3.91 -21.11 9.66
C MET A 113 -3.66 -19.62 9.83
N LEU A 114 -2.53 -19.22 10.45
CA LEU A 114 -2.13 -17.81 10.56
C LEU A 114 -1.77 -17.20 9.19
N ASN A 115 -1.16 -17.99 8.30
CA ASN A 115 -0.77 -17.55 6.96
C ASN A 115 -1.92 -17.51 5.95
N GLN A 116 -3.06 -18.16 6.22
CA GLN A 116 -4.26 -18.02 5.38
C GLN A 116 -4.78 -16.57 5.37
N ASN A 117 -4.52 -15.81 6.44
CA ASN A 117 -4.75 -14.35 6.51
C ASN A 117 -3.95 -13.58 5.45
N SER A 118 -2.68 -13.94 5.26
CA SER A 118 -1.84 -13.33 4.24
C SER A 118 -2.25 -13.74 2.82
N LYS A 119 -2.68 -15.00 2.60
CA LYS A 119 -3.08 -15.51 1.28
C LYS A 119 -4.44 -15.00 0.81
N ASN A 120 -5.43 -14.86 1.69
CA ASN A 120 -6.74 -14.30 1.33
C ASN A 120 -6.66 -12.79 1.07
N ASN A 121 -5.90 -12.04 1.89
CA ASN A 121 -5.58 -10.64 1.61
C ASN A 121 -4.79 -10.49 0.30
N SER A 122 -3.85 -11.39 0.01
CA SER A 122 -3.13 -11.38 -1.27
C SER A 122 -4.05 -11.68 -2.47
N ASN A 123 -5.09 -12.50 -2.31
CA ASN A 123 -6.03 -12.80 -3.39
C ASN A 123 -6.95 -11.60 -3.70
N TYR A 124 -7.45 -10.88 -2.68
CA TYR A 124 -8.24 -9.66 -2.88
C TYR A 124 -7.39 -8.52 -3.44
N TYR A 125 -6.21 -8.24 -2.85
CA TYR A 125 -5.27 -7.26 -3.41
C TYR A 125 -4.82 -7.63 -4.83
N SER A 126 -4.63 -8.92 -5.12
CA SER A 126 -4.26 -9.36 -6.47
C SER A 126 -5.36 -9.11 -7.49
N HIS A 127 -6.63 -9.28 -7.10
CA HIS A 127 -7.77 -9.02 -7.97
C HIS A 127 -7.91 -7.54 -8.28
N ASP A 128 -7.74 -6.68 -7.27
CA ASP A 128 -7.77 -5.22 -7.45
C ASP A 128 -6.61 -4.74 -8.34
N ILE A 129 -5.41 -5.31 -8.17
CA ILE A 129 -4.26 -5.03 -9.03
C ILE A 129 -4.52 -5.47 -10.47
N ASP A 130 -5.06 -6.68 -10.68
CA ASP A 130 -5.39 -7.17 -12.02
C ASP A 130 -6.44 -6.27 -12.70
N MET A 131 -7.41 -5.77 -11.94
CA MET A 131 -8.39 -4.80 -12.42
C MET A 131 -7.76 -3.46 -12.80
N LEU A 132 -6.78 -2.97 -12.04
CA LEU A 132 -6.05 -1.74 -12.39
C LEU A 132 -5.25 -1.90 -13.68
N ILE A 133 -4.51 -3.02 -13.82
CA ILE A 133 -3.76 -3.34 -15.03
C ILE A 133 -4.71 -3.44 -16.24
N LYS A 134 -5.83 -4.14 -16.07
CA LYS A 134 -6.85 -4.27 -17.13
C LYS A 134 -7.39 -2.90 -17.55
N LYS A 135 -7.83 -2.06 -16.61
CA LYS A 135 -8.35 -0.72 -16.90
C LYS A 135 -7.31 0.15 -17.61
N LEU A 136 -6.05 0.13 -17.17
CA LEU A 136 -4.96 0.91 -17.78
C LEU A 136 -4.77 0.56 -19.26
N ASN A 137 -4.85 -0.74 -19.59
CA ASN A 137 -4.74 -1.25 -20.95
C ASN A 137 -5.97 -0.97 -21.82
N GLU A 138 -7.17 -0.90 -21.22
CA GLU A 138 -8.43 -0.66 -21.94
C GLU A 138 -8.70 0.81 -22.23
N ILE A 139 -8.14 1.73 -21.44
CA ILE A 139 -8.21 3.16 -21.73
C ILE A 139 -7.53 3.41 -23.07
N GLU A 140 -8.09 4.30 -23.89
CA GLU A 140 -7.48 4.79 -25.12
C GLU A 140 -6.70 6.07 -24.86
N ALA A 141 -5.57 6.21 -25.55
CA ALA A 141 -4.77 7.42 -25.46
C ALA A 141 -5.48 8.60 -26.15
N GLY A 142 -5.54 9.74 -25.47
CA GLY A 142 -6.17 10.96 -25.96
C GLY A 142 -6.93 11.73 -24.89
N LYS A 143 -7.44 12.91 -25.27
CA LYS A 143 -8.13 13.81 -24.33
C LYS A 143 -9.46 13.25 -23.81
N LEU A 144 -10.13 12.40 -24.58
CA LEU A 144 -11.46 11.88 -24.24
C LEU A 144 -11.48 11.08 -22.95
N GLN A 145 -10.44 10.26 -22.72
CA GLN A 145 -10.33 9.40 -21.53
C GLN A 145 -9.20 9.84 -20.58
N ALA A 146 -8.78 11.11 -20.67
CA ALA A 146 -7.68 11.62 -19.86
C ALA A 146 -8.00 11.61 -18.35
N TYR A 147 -9.27 11.82 -17.99
CA TYR A 147 -9.71 11.78 -16.59
C TYR A 147 -9.71 10.35 -16.04
N GLU A 148 -10.22 9.39 -16.81
CA GLU A 148 -10.18 7.97 -16.48
C GLU A 148 -8.75 7.47 -16.32
N TYR A 149 -7.85 7.88 -17.22
CA TYR A 149 -6.42 7.60 -17.12
C TYR A 149 -5.81 8.16 -15.83
N GLN A 150 -6.11 9.43 -15.52
CA GLN A 150 -5.63 10.07 -14.29
C GLN A 150 -6.13 9.31 -13.05
N ASN A 151 -7.37 8.83 -13.04
CA ASN A 151 -7.92 8.07 -11.90
C ASN A 151 -7.27 6.70 -11.74
N VAL A 152 -7.08 5.96 -12.84
CA VAL A 152 -6.40 4.65 -12.77
C VAL A 152 -4.96 4.80 -12.29
N LEU A 153 -4.23 5.81 -12.75
CA LEU A 153 -2.88 6.07 -12.26
C LEU A 153 -2.86 6.45 -10.77
N GLN A 154 -3.81 7.28 -10.33
CA GLN A 154 -3.93 7.63 -8.91
C GLN A 154 -4.09 6.41 -8.02
N ASP A 155 -4.99 5.51 -8.40
CA ASP A 155 -5.26 4.29 -7.65
C ASP A 155 -4.05 3.34 -7.73
N ALA A 156 -3.38 3.25 -8.89
CA ALA A 156 -2.14 2.48 -9.02
C ALA A 156 -1.03 3.01 -8.11
N PHE A 157 -0.79 4.33 -8.08
CA PHE A 157 0.21 4.93 -7.20
C PHE A 157 -0.12 4.72 -5.72
N GLU A 158 -1.39 4.79 -5.34
CA GLU A 158 -1.84 4.52 -3.98
C GLU A 158 -1.60 3.06 -3.58
N VAL A 159 -1.84 2.10 -4.48
CA VAL A 159 -1.58 0.67 -4.24
C VAL A 159 -0.08 0.36 -4.18
N ILE A 160 0.69 0.84 -5.17
CA ILE A 160 2.14 0.57 -5.27
C ILE A 160 2.86 1.09 -4.01
N PHE A 161 2.52 2.30 -3.56
CA PHE A 161 3.21 3.01 -2.50
C PHE A 161 2.40 3.15 -1.21
N SER A 162 1.50 2.20 -0.93
CA SER A 162 0.60 2.22 0.22
C SER A 162 1.28 2.30 1.60
N ASP A 163 2.58 1.96 1.67
CA ASP A 163 3.41 2.01 2.88
C ASP A 163 4.35 3.22 2.93
N GLN A 164 4.40 4.04 1.88
CA GLN A 164 5.31 5.19 1.74
C GLN A 164 4.58 6.52 1.54
N LEU A 165 3.45 6.53 0.82
CA LEU A 165 2.69 7.70 0.44
C LEU A 165 1.29 7.67 1.03
N PHE A 166 0.86 8.80 1.59
CA PHE A 166 -0.41 8.90 2.32
C PHE A 166 -1.17 10.17 1.94
N ARG A 167 -2.43 10.26 2.38
CA ARG A 167 -3.27 11.47 2.26
C ARG A 167 -3.33 12.01 0.82
N LYS A 168 -3.68 11.13 -0.13
CA LYS A 168 -3.92 11.46 -1.53
C LYS A 168 -4.86 12.66 -1.65
N ARG A 169 -4.48 13.64 -2.46
CA ARG A 169 -5.31 14.80 -2.82
C ARG A 169 -5.31 14.94 -4.33
N SER A 170 -6.49 14.86 -4.93
CA SER A 170 -6.69 14.95 -6.37
C SER A 170 -7.09 16.38 -6.76
N GLU A 171 -6.72 16.79 -7.97
CA GLU A 171 -7.16 18.06 -8.56
C GLU A 171 -6.88 19.30 -7.68
N VAL A 172 -5.70 19.35 -7.05
CA VAL A 172 -5.35 20.40 -6.08
C VAL A 172 -5.18 21.74 -6.81
N LYS A 173 -6.05 22.69 -6.46
CA LYS A 173 -5.97 24.08 -6.94
C LYS A 173 -4.77 24.79 -6.29
N VAL A 174 -3.93 25.40 -7.11
CA VAL A 174 -2.78 26.22 -6.71
C VAL A 174 -2.83 27.58 -7.42
N ASN A 175 -2.13 28.58 -6.87
CA ASN A 175 -2.11 29.96 -7.36
C ASN A 175 -3.52 30.55 -7.54
N GLU A 176 -4.31 30.56 -6.45
CA GLU A 176 -5.70 31.08 -6.43
C GLU A 176 -6.63 30.36 -7.43
N GLY A 177 -6.31 29.11 -7.77
CA GLY A 177 -7.12 28.29 -8.68
C GLY A 177 -6.78 28.43 -10.16
N ARG A 178 -5.77 29.23 -10.53
CA ARG A 178 -5.32 29.34 -11.93
C ARG A 178 -4.55 28.12 -12.44
N LYS A 179 -4.03 27.32 -11.52
CA LYS A 179 -3.23 26.14 -11.79
C LYS A 179 -3.82 24.96 -11.03
N ARG A 180 -3.83 23.77 -11.62
CA ARG A 180 -4.34 22.53 -10.99
C ARG A 180 -3.31 21.42 -11.06
N ILE A 181 -2.98 20.80 -9.94
CA ILE A 181 -2.10 19.63 -9.89
C ILE A 181 -3.00 18.40 -9.93
N ASP A 182 -2.69 17.43 -10.78
CA ASP A 182 -3.52 16.24 -10.94
C ASP A 182 -3.61 15.44 -9.64
N VAL A 183 -2.45 15.15 -9.03
CA VAL A 183 -2.36 14.37 -7.79
C VAL A 183 -1.24 14.86 -6.89
N VAL A 184 -1.51 14.90 -5.59
CA VAL A 184 -0.51 15.14 -4.56
C VAL A 184 -0.64 14.10 -3.46
N PHE A 185 0.47 13.48 -3.08
CA PHE A 185 0.57 12.64 -1.88
C PHE A 185 1.44 13.31 -0.82
N SER A 186 1.16 13.04 0.45
CA SER A 186 2.08 13.35 1.54
C SER A 186 3.16 12.26 1.64
N ASN A 187 4.43 12.68 1.65
CA ASN A 187 5.56 11.77 1.85
C ASN A 187 5.79 11.54 3.36
N GLU A 188 5.18 10.49 3.90
CA GLU A 188 5.35 10.09 5.31
C GLU A 188 6.26 8.84 5.46
N SER A 189 6.99 8.49 4.39
CA SER A 189 7.84 7.30 4.30
C SER A 189 8.85 7.18 5.46
N LYS A 190 9.05 5.97 5.98
CA LYS A 190 10.10 5.66 6.98
C LYS A 190 11.19 4.75 6.44
N HIS A 191 11.01 4.27 5.21
CA HIS A 191 11.86 3.36 4.47
C HIS A 191 11.53 3.50 2.97
N GLY A 192 12.28 2.81 2.11
CA GLY A 192 12.04 2.77 0.67
C GLY A 192 12.53 4.00 -0.10
N PHE A 193 12.12 4.09 -1.35
CA PHE A 193 12.56 5.09 -2.32
C PHE A 193 12.34 6.52 -1.83
N PHE A 194 11.13 6.86 -1.38
CA PHE A 194 10.81 8.23 -0.96
C PHE A 194 11.51 8.64 0.34
N TYR A 195 11.87 7.66 1.18
CA TYR A 195 12.70 7.91 2.35
C TYR A 195 14.16 8.17 1.96
N ARG A 196 14.67 7.45 0.95
CA ARG A 196 16.02 7.66 0.42
C ARG A 196 16.18 9.07 -0.17
N LEU A 197 15.19 9.54 -0.94
CA LEU A 197 15.20 10.90 -1.50
C LEU A 197 15.42 11.97 -0.42
N LYS A 198 14.72 11.88 0.72
CA LYS A 198 14.81 12.90 1.77
C LYS A 198 16.03 12.76 2.68
N ASN A 199 16.52 11.54 2.95
CA ASN A 199 17.61 11.33 3.92
C ASN A 199 18.99 11.21 3.27
N ASP A 200 19.09 10.50 2.15
CA ASP A 200 20.39 10.25 1.51
C ASP A 200 20.72 11.39 0.53
N TYR A 201 19.73 11.79 -0.26
CA TYR A 201 19.88 12.86 -1.25
C TYR A 201 19.52 14.26 -0.71
N ASN A 202 19.02 14.37 0.53
CA ASN A 202 18.59 15.63 1.16
C ASN A 202 17.58 16.43 0.32
N ILE A 203 16.72 15.75 -0.45
CA ILE A 203 15.71 16.41 -1.28
C ILE A 203 14.52 16.78 -0.41
N PHE A 204 14.16 18.06 -0.40
CA PHE A 204 12.94 18.53 0.27
C PHE A 204 11.69 18.08 -0.51
N CYS A 205 11.10 16.95 -0.14
CA CYS A 205 9.92 16.38 -0.82
C CYS A 205 8.82 15.96 0.18
N PRO A 206 8.28 16.87 1.01
CA PRO A 206 7.19 16.53 1.93
C PRO A 206 5.89 16.18 1.20
N ASN A 207 5.73 16.62 -0.05
CA ASN A 207 4.68 16.19 -0.94
C ASN A 207 5.27 15.63 -2.24
N ILE A 208 4.67 14.57 -2.75
CA ILE A 208 4.96 14.00 -4.06
C ILE A 208 3.89 14.47 -5.03
N VAL A 209 4.31 15.27 -6.02
CA VAL A 209 3.45 15.79 -7.06
C VAL A 209 3.49 14.85 -8.26
N ILE A 210 2.32 14.48 -8.78
CA ILE A 210 2.20 13.65 -9.97
C ILE A 210 1.33 14.38 -11.00
N GLU A 211 1.82 14.47 -12.23
CA GLU A 211 1.08 14.97 -13.40
C GLU A 211 0.88 13.81 -14.39
N CYS A 212 -0.34 13.61 -14.86
CA CYS A 212 -0.73 12.47 -15.70
C CYS A 212 -1.07 12.92 -17.11
N LYS A 213 -0.40 12.35 -18.13
CA LYS A 213 -0.55 12.77 -19.53
C LYS A 213 -1.02 11.61 -20.41
N ASN A 214 -2.30 11.65 -20.76
CA ASN A 214 -2.92 10.67 -21.67
C ASN A 214 -2.75 11.07 -23.14
N TYR A 215 -1.51 11.14 -23.64
CA TYR A 215 -1.21 11.54 -25.03
C TYR A 215 -0.74 10.36 -25.89
N ASN A 216 -1.01 10.44 -27.19
CA ASN A 216 -0.50 9.49 -28.20
C ASN A 216 0.92 9.81 -28.65
N ASP A 217 1.31 11.07 -28.51
CA ASP A 217 2.58 11.63 -28.94
C ASP A 217 3.51 11.81 -27.74
N ASP A 218 4.78 12.10 -28.04
CA ASP A 218 5.77 12.46 -27.03
C ASP A 218 5.36 13.66 -26.19
N LEU A 219 5.85 13.67 -24.95
CA LEU A 219 5.66 14.79 -24.04
C LEU A 219 6.31 16.06 -24.61
N ALA A 220 5.47 17.08 -24.82
CA ALA A 220 5.92 18.41 -25.20
C ALA A 220 6.69 19.09 -24.07
N ASN A 221 7.51 20.09 -24.42
CA ASN A 221 8.21 20.96 -23.46
C ASN A 221 7.27 21.50 -22.37
N SER A 222 6.06 21.90 -22.79
CA SER A 222 5.05 22.50 -21.91
C SER A 222 4.68 21.62 -20.73
N GLU A 223 4.75 20.29 -20.86
CA GLU A 223 4.35 19.38 -19.80
C GLU A 223 5.41 19.27 -18.70
N VAL A 224 6.68 19.29 -19.10
CA VAL A 224 7.81 19.34 -18.17
C VAL A 224 7.83 20.70 -17.45
N ASP A 225 7.71 21.80 -18.20
CA ASP A 225 7.65 23.16 -17.65
C ASP A 225 6.45 23.34 -16.71
N GLN A 226 5.32 22.70 -17.02
CA GLN A 226 4.14 22.69 -16.17
C GLN A 226 4.47 22.08 -14.80
N LEU A 227 5.10 20.90 -14.78
CA LEU A 227 5.46 20.20 -13.54
C LEU A 227 6.52 20.96 -12.75
N ILE A 228 7.57 21.46 -13.41
CA ILE A 228 8.59 22.35 -12.80
C ILE A 228 7.90 23.52 -12.09
N GLY A 229 6.96 24.16 -12.77
CA GLY A 229 6.19 25.29 -12.23
C GLY A 229 5.22 24.92 -11.10
N ARG A 230 5.04 23.63 -10.76
CA ARG A 230 4.27 23.16 -9.60
C ARG A 230 5.14 22.96 -8.38
N LEU A 231 6.42 22.64 -8.58
CA LEU A 231 7.38 22.42 -7.53
C LEU A 231 7.88 23.76 -6.98
N ASN A 232 7.94 23.88 -5.66
CA ASN A 232 8.40 25.10 -4.97
C ASN A 232 8.75 24.78 -3.50
N LYS A 233 9.30 25.77 -2.81
CA LYS A 233 9.73 25.64 -1.40
C LYS A 233 8.64 25.24 -0.40
N HIS A 234 7.35 25.33 -0.76
CA HIS A 234 6.23 24.95 0.10
C HIS A 234 5.69 23.56 -0.24
N ILE A 235 5.68 23.20 -1.53
CA ILE A 235 5.15 21.92 -2.01
C ILE A 235 6.22 20.83 -1.91
N GLY A 236 7.43 21.13 -2.36
CA GLY A 236 8.53 20.19 -2.51
C GLY A 236 9.27 20.38 -3.83
N ASN A 237 10.39 19.69 -3.93
CA ASN A 237 11.34 19.72 -5.03
C ASN A 237 11.32 18.44 -5.87
N PHE A 238 10.47 17.45 -5.55
CA PHE A 238 10.37 16.20 -6.28
C PHE A 238 8.99 16.03 -6.94
N GLY A 239 8.97 15.55 -8.18
CA GLY A 239 7.73 15.24 -8.92
C GLY A 239 7.86 14.02 -9.83
N ILE A 240 6.71 13.49 -10.24
CA ILE A 240 6.59 12.36 -11.18
C ILE A 240 5.76 12.82 -12.37
N LEU A 241 6.29 12.60 -13.58
CA LEU A 241 5.57 12.81 -14.83
C LEU A 241 5.13 11.45 -15.39
N ALA A 242 3.83 11.15 -15.26
CA ALA A 242 3.26 9.90 -15.74
C ALA A 242 2.68 10.07 -17.15
N ALA A 243 3.02 9.19 -18.09
CA ALA A 243 2.56 9.25 -19.47
C ALA A 243 2.33 7.87 -20.08
N ARG A 244 1.57 7.79 -21.19
CA ARG A 244 1.27 6.51 -21.84
C ARG A 244 2.52 5.78 -22.33
N LYS A 245 3.39 6.52 -23.00
CA LYS A 245 4.65 6.07 -23.57
C LYS A 245 5.55 7.27 -23.81
N ILE A 246 6.85 7.02 -23.94
CA ILE A 246 7.85 7.99 -24.42
C ILE A 246 8.55 7.35 -25.63
N THR A 247 8.55 8.05 -26.76
CA THR A 247 9.24 7.64 -28.00
C THR A 247 10.62 8.26 -28.17
N ASP A 248 10.86 9.49 -27.69
CA ASP A 248 12.20 10.12 -27.60
C ASP A 248 12.60 10.34 -26.13
N ASP A 249 13.22 9.31 -25.56
CA ASP A 249 13.71 9.32 -24.18
C ASP A 249 14.84 10.33 -23.97
N LYS A 250 15.79 10.45 -24.91
CA LYS A 250 16.97 11.31 -24.79
C LYS A 250 16.62 12.77 -24.62
N LEU A 251 15.71 13.29 -25.45
CA LEU A 251 15.31 14.69 -25.38
C LEU A 251 14.55 14.99 -24.08
N LEU A 252 13.70 14.07 -23.63
CA LEU A 252 13.02 14.20 -22.34
C LEU A 252 14.02 14.20 -21.19
N ILE A 253 14.92 13.21 -21.14
CA ILE A 253 15.95 13.09 -20.09
C ILE A 253 16.81 14.35 -20.03
N GLN A 254 17.21 14.91 -21.18
CA GLN A 254 17.97 16.16 -21.19
C GLN A 254 17.22 17.31 -20.50
N ARG A 255 15.90 17.44 -20.75
CA ARG A 255 15.07 18.48 -20.11
C ARG A 255 14.91 18.24 -18.62
N LEU A 256 14.74 16.98 -18.20
CA LEU A 256 14.66 16.61 -16.79
C LEU A 256 16.00 16.90 -16.07
N LYS A 257 17.13 16.65 -16.74
CA LYS A 257 18.47 17.03 -16.25
C LYS A 257 18.65 18.54 -16.16
N ASP A 258 18.11 19.31 -17.09
CA ASP A 258 18.15 20.77 -17.02
C ASP A 258 17.36 21.32 -15.82
N ALA A 259 16.24 20.67 -15.44
CA ALA A 259 15.45 21.03 -14.26
C ALA A 259 16.22 20.88 -12.94
N LEU A 260 17.23 20.00 -12.88
CA LEU A 260 18.09 19.82 -11.70
C LEU A 260 18.86 21.09 -11.34
N ARG A 261 19.09 22.00 -12.30
CA ARG A 261 19.79 23.28 -12.06
C ARG A 261 19.02 24.19 -11.10
N ASP A 262 17.71 23.99 -10.99
CA ASP A 262 16.80 24.73 -10.08
C ASP A 262 16.36 23.85 -8.88
N ASP A 263 17.14 22.83 -8.55
CA ASP A 263 16.83 21.81 -7.54
C ASP A 263 15.45 21.16 -7.75
N LYS A 264 15.05 20.96 -9.01
CA LYS A 264 13.80 20.26 -9.38
C LYS A 264 14.12 18.87 -9.88
N TYR A 265 13.75 17.89 -9.07
CA TYR A 265 13.97 16.47 -9.31
C TYR A 265 12.70 15.85 -9.88
N ILE A 266 12.72 15.49 -11.16
CA ILE A 266 11.56 14.92 -11.83
C ILE A 266 11.97 13.60 -12.46
N ILE A 267 11.23 12.54 -12.15
CA ILE A 267 11.29 11.27 -12.87
C ILE A 267 10.08 11.14 -13.79
N TYR A 268 10.21 10.36 -14.85
CA TYR A 268 9.08 9.98 -15.68
C TYR A 268 8.75 8.50 -15.50
N ILE A 269 7.47 8.16 -15.63
CA ILE A 269 6.95 6.80 -15.51
C ILE A 269 5.96 6.57 -16.65
N VAL A 270 6.09 5.45 -17.36
CA VAL A 270 5.17 5.04 -18.42
C VAL A 270 4.23 3.91 -18.00
N ASP A 271 3.20 3.62 -18.80
CA ASP A 271 2.23 2.55 -18.50
C ASP A 271 2.90 1.21 -18.20
N GLN A 272 3.95 0.85 -18.94
CA GLN A 272 4.72 -0.39 -18.69
C GLN A 272 5.44 -0.39 -17.35
N ASP A 273 5.90 0.76 -16.89
CA ASP A 273 6.54 0.90 -15.59
C ASP A 273 5.50 0.70 -14.48
N ILE A 274 4.29 1.28 -14.63
CA ILE A 274 3.17 1.10 -13.69
C ILE A 274 2.75 -0.36 -13.61
N ILE A 275 2.56 -1.03 -14.77
CA ILE A 275 2.20 -2.45 -14.81
C ILE A 275 3.23 -3.29 -14.08
N LYS A 276 4.52 -3.07 -14.36
CA LYS A 276 5.61 -3.76 -13.68
C LYS A 276 5.59 -3.53 -12.16
N LEU A 277 5.41 -2.28 -11.72
CA LEU A 277 5.36 -1.95 -10.29
C LEU A 277 4.15 -2.59 -9.59
N LEU A 278 3.00 -2.65 -10.26
CA LEU A 278 1.81 -3.34 -9.78
C LEU A 278 2.04 -4.86 -9.67
N GLU A 279 2.69 -5.48 -10.64
CA GLU A 279 3.02 -6.92 -10.60
C GLU A 279 4.02 -7.25 -9.47
N LEU A 280 5.02 -6.39 -9.27
CA LEU A 280 5.95 -6.50 -8.13
C LEU A 280 5.20 -6.35 -6.80
N LYS A 281 4.26 -5.41 -6.72
CA LYS A 281 3.44 -5.20 -5.51
C LYS A 281 2.56 -6.41 -5.23
N LYS A 282 1.90 -6.95 -6.26
CA LYS A 282 1.11 -8.18 -6.19
C LYS A 282 1.93 -9.38 -5.71
N SER A 283 3.22 -9.41 -6.04
CA SER A 283 4.15 -10.47 -5.64
C SER A 283 4.80 -10.24 -4.26
N GLY A 284 4.51 -9.12 -3.59
CA GLY A 284 5.12 -8.77 -2.29
C GLY A 284 6.60 -8.38 -2.38
N LEU A 285 7.06 -7.95 -3.57
CA LEU A 285 8.47 -7.66 -3.85
C LEU A 285 8.78 -6.16 -3.67
N ASP A 286 8.44 -5.59 -2.51
CA ASP A 286 8.59 -4.16 -2.23
C ASP A 286 10.04 -3.65 -2.35
N ARG A 287 11.03 -4.52 -2.11
CA ARG A 287 12.45 -4.18 -2.34
C ARG A 287 12.71 -3.86 -3.81
N GLU A 288 12.17 -4.66 -4.72
CA GLU A 288 12.39 -4.51 -6.16
C GLU A 288 11.64 -3.30 -6.72
N ILE A 289 10.49 -2.94 -6.13
CA ILE A 289 9.82 -1.65 -6.37
C ILE A 289 10.79 -0.50 -6.07
N ASN A 290 11.44 -0.54 -4.90
CA ASN A 290 12.39 0.50 -4.50
C ASN A 290 13.62 0.54 -5.41
N ASP A 291 14.20 -0.62 -5.76
CA ASP A 291 15.35 -0.71 -6.66
C ASP A 291 15.00 -0.18 -8.07
N TYR A 292 13.80 -0.50 -8.56
CA TYR A 292 13.31 0.02 -9.84
C TYR A 292 13.15 1.54 -9.82
N MET A 293 12.53 2.10 -8.77
CA MET A 293 12.37 3.55 -8.63
C MET A 293 13.71 4.27 -8.45
N ASN A 294 14.65 3.67 -7.73
CA ASN A 294 16.03 4.17 -7.64
C ASN A 294 16.69 4.23 -9.01
N SER A 295 16.55 3.19 -9.83
CA SER A 295 17.16 3.17 -11.18
C SER A 295 16.60 4.27 -12.08
N LYS A 296 15.28 4.52 -12.05
CA LYS A 296 14.62 5.64 -12.73
C LYS A 296 15.13 7.00 -12.26
N PHE A 297 15.42 7.13 -10.97
CA PHE A 297 15.96 8.37 -10.41
C PHE A 297 17.43 8.58 -10.81
N GLU A 298 18.25 7.53 -10.73
CA GLU A 298 19.67 7.53 -11.08
C GLU A 298 19.90 7.88 -12.55
N GLU A 299 19.01 7.47 -13.46
CA GLU A 299 19.01 7.88 -14.87
C GLU A 299 18.97 9.40 -15.08
N ILE A 300 18.32 10.12 -14.16
CA ILE A 300 18.20 11.58 -14.24
C ILE A 300 19.39 12.26 -13.55
N ILE A 301 19.88 11.75 -12.43
CA ILE A 301 20.93 12.43 -11.65
C ILE A 301 22.38 12.08 -12.03
N LEU A 302 22.61 10.98 -12.77
CA LEU A 302 23.93 10.57 -13.28
C LEU A 302 24.06 10.92 -14.78
#